data_AF-A0A377BG75-F1
#
_entry.id   AF-A0A377BG75-F1
#
_cell.length_a   1.000
_cell.length_b   1.000
_cell.length_c   1.000
_cell.angle_alpha   90.00
_cell.angle_beta   90.00
_cell.angle_gamma   90.00
#
_symmetry.space_group_name_H-M   'P 1'
#
loop_
_entity.id
_entity.type
_entity.pdbx_description
1 polymer ?
#
loop_
_entity_poly.entity_id
_entity_poly.type
_entity_poly.pdbx_seq_one_letter_code
_entity_poly.pdbx_strand_id
1 'polypeptide(L)'
;MAGGDPWVWMDQLWVKVIQVATLIFDKDTSTVPVAGGIGALLTYVGGVLALLLCSIVFASAELTLLLLSVTAPIFIMCLMFGLLRQMFNSWLQLNFSSLLVFYLQH
;
A
#
# COMPACT_ATOMS: atom_id res chain seq x y z
N MET A 1 -5.50 -5.75 -14.83
CA MET A 1 -4.98 -5.18 -13.57
C MET A 1 -6.19 -4.90 -12.69
N ALA A 2 -6.77 -5.96 -12.12
CA ALA A 2 -8.09 -5.93 -11.51
C ALA A 2 -8.00 -6.57 -10.13
N GLY A 3 -8.27 -5.79 -9.08
CA GLY A 3 -8.78 -6.27 -7.79
C GLY A 3 -8.10 -7.46 -7.13
N GLY A 4 -6.78 -7.64 -7.29
CA GLY A 4 -6.04 -8.63 -6.51
C GLY A 4 -5.91 -8.10 -5.09
N ASP A 5 -6.39 -8.89 -4.13
CA ASP A 5 -6.28 -8.62 -2.70
C ASP A 5 -4.86 -8.09 -2.35
N PRO A 6 -4.72 -6.89 -1.72
CA PRO A 6 -3.42 -6.28 -1.43
C PRO A 6 -2.46 -7.23 -0.72
N TRP A 7 -3.01 -8.14 0.10
CA TRP A 7 -2.27 -9.15 0.83
C TRP A 7 -1.63 -10.20 -0.09
N VAL A 8 -2.27 -10.55 -1.21
CA VAL A 8 -1.71 -11.46 -2.23
C VAL A 8 -0.54 -10.79 -2.96
N TRP A 9 -0.63 -9.49 -3.23
CA TRP A 9 0.46 -8.76 -3.85
C TRP A 9 1.68 -8.65 -2.93
N MET A 10 1.46 -8.44 -1.63
CA MET A 10 2.52 -8.47 -0.62
C MET A 10 3.20 -9.84 -0.54
N ASP A 11 2.44 -10.94 -0.58
CA ASP A 11 2.99 -12.31 -0.59
C ASP A 11 3.86 -12.57 -1.83
N GLN A 12 3.40 -12.13 -3.00
CA GLN A 12 4.19 -12.22 -4.23
C GLN A 12 5.51 -11.43 -4.11
N LEU A 13 5.48 -10.25 -3.49
CA LEU A 13 6.66 -9.42 -3.29
C LEU A 13 7.65 -10.10 -2.31
N TRP A 14 7.15 -10.76 -1.27
CA TRP A 14 7.97 -11.57 -0.36
C TRP A 14 8.71 -12.70 -1.07
N VAL A 15 8.01 -13.45 -1.93
CA VAL A 15 8.63 -14.51 -2.73
C VAL A 15 9.74 -13.96 -3.62
N LYS A 16 9.58 -12.75 -4.19
CA LYS A 16 10.64 -12.09 -4.97
C LYS A 16 11.84 -11.68 -4.13
N VAL A 17 11.63 -11.17 -2.91
CA VAL A 17 12.73 -10.87 -1.97
C VAL A 17 13.55 -12.11 -1.67
N ILE A 18 12.90 -13.25 -1.38
CA ILE A 18 13.61 -14.52 -1.11
C ILE A 18 14.37 -15.01 -2.35
N GLN A 19 13.77 -14.91 -3.53
CA GLN A 19 14.44 -15.27 -4.80
C GLN A 19 15.70 -14.42 -5.02
N VAL A 20 15.63 -13.10 -4.78
CA VAL A 20 16.78 -12.19 -4.90
C VAL A 20 17.85 -12.50 -3.85
N ALA A 21 17.46 -12.77 -2.60
CA ALA A 21 18.40 -13.16 -1.55
C ALA A 21 19.15 -14.46 -1.88
N THR A 22 18.45 -15.45 -2.45
CA THR A 22 19.04 -16.72 -2.88
C THR A 22 19.99 -16.53 -4.06
N LEU A 23 19.62 -15.69 -5.03
CA LEU A 23 20.48 -15.34 -6.17
C LEU A 23 21.75 -14.60 -5.73
N ILE A 24 21.65 -13.69 -4.75
CA ILE A 24 22.81 -12.97 -4.19
C ILE A 24 23.76 -13.95 -3.49
N PHE A 25 23.22 -14.95 -2.80
CA PHE A 25 24.01 -15.98 -2.14
C PHE A 25 24.70 -16.92 -3.14
N ASP A 26 23.99 -17.34 -4.20
CA ASP A 26 24.48 -18.27 -5.22
C ASP A 26 25.55 -17.64 -6.15
N LYS A 27 25.54 -16.31 -6.28
CA LYS A 27 26.51 -15.57 -7.10
C LYS A 27 27.84 -15.29 -6.41
N ASP A 28 28.01 -15.62 -5.13
CA ASP A 28 29.27 -15.41 -4.40
C ASP A 28 30.18 -16.65 -4.49
N THR A 29 31.04 -16.68 -5.52
CA THR A 29 32.00 -17.77 -5.79
C THR A 29 33.34 -17.52 -5.08
N SER A 30 33.35 -17.43 -3.74
CA SER A 30 34.58 -17.29 -2.97
C SER A 30 34.59 -18.22 -1.74
N THR A 31 35.73 -18.85 -1.46
CA THR A 31 35.95 -19.97 -0.50
C THR A 31 35.47 -19.72 0.94
N VAL A 32 35.10 -18.48 1.30
CA VAL A 32 34.29 -18.17 2.49
C VAL A 32 33.28 -17.08 2.08
N PRO A 33 31.99 -17.39 1.87
CA PRO A 33 31.00 -16.47 1.29
C PRO A 33 30.45 -15.49 2.33
N VAL A 34 31.35 -14.68 2.92
CA VAL A 34 31.00 -13.69 3.94
C VAL A 34 30.25 -12.52 3.30
N ALA A 35 30.61 -12.13 2.07
CA ALA A 35 29.99 -11.01 1.36
C ALA A 35 28.58 -11.36 0.86
N GLY A 36 28.39 -12.54 0.27
CA GLY A 36 27.10 -13.07 -0.19
C GLY A 36 26.15 -13.39 0.98
N GLY A 37 26.68 -13.89 2.09
CA GLY A 37 25.90 -14.08 3.33
C GLY A 37 25.40 -12.76 3.92
N ILE A 38 26.26 -11.73 3.99
CA ILE A 38 25.87 -10.40 4.46
C ILE A 38 24.86 -9.75 3.48
N GLY A 39 25.06 -9.90 2.17
CA GLY A 39 24.14 -9.39 1.15
C GLY A 39 22.76 -10.04 1.18
N ALA A 40 22.69 -11.35 1.40
CA ALA A 40 21.44 -12.08 1.57
C ALA A 40 20.71 -11.66 2.85
N LEU A 41 21.44 -11.48 3.96
CA LEU A 41 20.88 -10.98 5.22
C LEU A 41 20.35 -9.54 5.09
N LEU A 42 21.08 -8.65 4.44
CA LEU A 42 20.65 -7.26 4.18
C LEU A 42 19.39 -7.21 3.31
N THR A 43 19.32 -8.07 2.29
CA THR A 43 18.14 -8.18 1.40
C THR A 43 16.93 -8.72 2.17
N TYR A 44 17.13 -9.69 3.05
CA TYR A 44 16.09 -10.23 3.92
C TYR A 44 15.55 -9.17 4.89
N VAL A 45 16.45 -8.48 5.61
CA VAL A 45 16.07 -7.41 6.55
C VAL A 45 15.39 -6.25 5.82
N GLY A 46 15.94 -5.82 4.68
CA GLY A 46 15.35 -4.78 3.84
C GLY A 46 13.97 -5.16 3.32
N GLY A 47 13.79 -6.42 2.91
CA GLY A 47 12.50 -6.95 2.45
C GLY A 47 11.45 -7.01 3.55
N VAL A 48 11.80 -7.47 4.76
CA VAL A 48 10.88 -7.47 5.91
C VAL A 48 10.47 -6.04 6.28
N LEU A 49 11.41 -5.10 6.29
CA LEU A 49 11.16 -3.70 6.64
C LEU A 49 10.27 -3.01 5.59
N ALA A 50 10.52 -3.28 4.30
CA ALA A 50 9.67 -2.81 3.21
C ALA A 50 8.24 -3.38 3.30
N LEU A 51 8.09 -4.66 3.59
CA LEU A 51 6.76 -5.29 3.77
C LEU A 51 6.01 -4.73 4.98
N LEU A 52 6.69 -4.46 6.09
CA LEU A 52 6.06 -3.82 7.25
C LEU A 52 5.52 -2.43 6.90
N LEU A 53 6.33 -1.58 6.25
CA LEU A 53 5.89 -0.25 5.82
C LEU A 53 4.72 -0.34 4.84
N CYS A 54 4.78 -1.28 3.88
CA CYS A 54 3.73 -1.50 2.90
C CYS A 54 2.42 -1.94 3.56
N SER A 55 2.48 -2.82 4.57
CA SER A 55 1.30 -3.27 5.35
C SER A 55 0.60 -2.11 6.07
N ILE A 56 1.37 -1.18 6.66
CA ILE A 56 0.82 -0.03 7.38
C ILE A 56 0.09 0.90 6.42
N VAL A 57 0.69 1.16 5.25
CA VAL A 57 0.09 2.01 4.22
C VAL A 57 -1.20 1.37 3.71
N PHE A 58 -1.20 0.07 3.38
CA PHE A 58 -2.40 -0.62 2.93
C PHE A 58 -3.50 -0.64 3.99
N ALA A 59 -3.17 -0.93 5.25
CA ALA A 59 -4.14 -0.88 6.35
C ALA A 59 -4.74 0.53 6.52
N SER A 60 -3.92 1.58 6.38
CA SER A 60 -4.40 2.97 6.45
C SER A 60 -5.30 3.34 5.26
N ALA A 61 -5.02 2.79 4.08
CA ALA A 61 -5.82 3.00 2.88
C ALA A 61 -7.18 2.31 3.00
N GLU A 62 -7.22 1.06 3.46
CA GLU A 62 -8.46 0.33 3.74
C GLU A 62 -9.32 1.06 4.76
N LEU A 63 -8.73 1.52 5.87
CA LEU A 63 -9.45 2.30 6.89
C LEU A 63 -10.03 3.59 6.32
N THR A 64 -9.27 4.30 5.49
CA THR A 64 -9.71 5.54 4.85
C THR A 64 -10.86 5.29 3.88
N LEU A 65 -10.77 4.22 3.07
CA LEU A 65 -11.85 3.81 2.16
C LEU A 65 -13.12 3.43 2.91
N LEU A 66 -12.99 2.73 4.04
CA LEU A 66 -14.13 2.34 4.87
C LEU A 66 -14.79 3.57 5.50
N LEU A 67 -13.99 4.53 6.00
CA LEU A 67 -14.48 5.82 6.51
C LEU A 67 -15.21 6.64 5.43
N LEU A 68 -14.67 6.72 4.21
CA LEU A 68 -15.35 7.35 3.08
C LEU A 68 -16.69 6.66 2.77
N SER A 69 -16.68 5.32 2.75
CA SER A 69 -17.84 4.51 2.40
C SER A 69 -18.97 4.65 3.41
N VAL A 70 -18.64 4.77 4.70
CA VAL A 70 -19.61 4.97 5.78
C VAL A 70 -20.11 6.41 5.83
N THR A 71 -19.25 7.40 5.54
CA THR A 71 -19.65 8.81 5.56
C THR A 71 -20.52 9.21 4.36
N ALA A 72 -20.36 8.58 3.20
CA ALA A 72 -21.17 8.86 2.00
C ALA A 72 -22.71 8.77 2.19
N PRO A 73 -23.28 7.67 2.73
CA PRO A 73 -24.73 7.60 2.97
C PRO A 73 -25.20 8.56 4.08
N ILE A 74 -24.36 8.80 5.09
CA ILE A 74 -24.65 9.76 6.16
C ILE A 74 -24.78 11.17 5.57
N PHE A 75 -23.90 11.56 4.64
CA PHE A 75 -23.98 12.84 3.95
C PHE A 75 -25.25 12.99 3.09
N ILE A 76 -25.69 11.93 2.41
CA ILE A 76 -26.93 11.92 1.61
C ILE A 76 -28.16 12.12 2.50
N MET A 77 -28.22 11.43 3.64
CA MET A 77 -29.31 11.62 4.61
C MET A 77 -29.32 13.04 5.19
N CYS A 78 -28.14 13.62 5.42
CA CYS A 78 -27.99 14.99 5.89
C CYS A 78 -28.37 16.06 4.85
N LEU A 79 -28.25 15.80 3.54
CA LEU A 79 -28.73 16.69 2.48
C LEU A 79 -30.26 16.83 2.47
N MET A 80 -31.00 15.80 2.89
CA MET A 80 -32.46 15.85 2.99
C MET A 80 -32.97 16.91 3.99
N PHE A 81 -32.15 17.29 4.98
CA PHE A 81 -32.49 18.27 6.02
C PHE A 81 -31.93 19.69 5.76
N GLY A 82 -31.31 19.95 4.60
CA GLY A 82 -30.92 21.28 4.13
C GLY A 82 -29.72 21.96 4.82
N LEU A 83 -29.40 21.62 6.08
CA LEU A 83 -28.35 22.25 6.89
C LEU A 83 -26.90 21.90 6.47
N LEU A 84 -26.66 20.69 5.93
CA LEU A 84 -25.30 20.16 5.66
C LEU A 84 -24.82 20.33 4.20
N ARG A 85 -25.52 21.13 3.38
CA ARG A 85 -25.19 21.33 1.96
C ARG A 85 -23.76 21.90 1.75
N GLN A 86 -23.30 22.77 2.65
CA GLN A 86 -21.94 23.31 2.64
C GLN A 86 -20.88 22.24 2.96
N MET A 87 -21.15 21.36 3.93
CA MET A 87 -20.22 20.30 4.31
C MET A 87 -20.09 19.21 3.24
N PHE A 88 -21.19 18.90 2.55
CA PHE A 88 -21.18 18.00 1.40
C PHE A 88 -20.32 18.53 0.26
N ASN A 89 -20.40 19.83 -0.07
CA ASN A 89 -19.59 20.41 -1.14
C ASN A 89 -18.08 20.32 -0.83
N SER A 90 -17.65 20.62 0.40
CA SER A 90 -16.24 20.49 0.79
C SER A 90 -15.77 19.02 0.82
N TRP A 91 -16.60 18.10 1.33
CA TRP A 91 -16.31 16.68 1.31
C TRP A 91 -16.17 16.14 -0.13
N LEU A 92 -17.12 16.46 -1.01
CA LEU A 92 -17.12 16.02 -2.41
C LEU A 92 -15.90 16.57 -3.16
N GLN A 93 -15.56 17.85 -2.93
CA GLN A 93 -14.38 18.47 -3.52
C GLN A 93 -13.08 17.78 -3.10
N LEU A 94 -12.93 17.37 -1.84
CA LEU A 94 -11.73 16.68 -1.36
C LEU A 94 -11.60 15.26 -1.95
N ASN A 95 -12.72 14.55 -2.07
CA ASN A 95 -12.73 13.22 -2.70
C ASN A 95 -12.42 13.29 -4.19
N PHE A 96 -13.03 14.22 -4.94
CA PHE A 96 -12.69 14.41 -6.35
C PHE A 96 -11.27 14.92 -6.56
N SER A 97 -10.78 15.83 -5.70
CA SER A 97 -9.41 16.34 -5.78
C SER A 97 -8.38 15.22 -5.56
N SER A 98 -8.59 14.37 -4.56
CA SER A 98 -7.69 13.24 -4.28
C SER A 98 -7.71 12.19 -5.40
N LEU A 99 -8.90 11.88 -5.95
CA LEU A 99 -9.03 11.01 -7.12
C LEU A 99 -8.35 11.61 -8.35
N LEU A 100 -8.55 12.90 -8.63
CA LEU A 100 -7.91 13.60 -9.75
C LEU A 100 -6.38 13.62 -9.60
N VAL A 101 -5.85 13.88 -8.41
CA VAL A 101 -4.40 13.85 -8.16
C VAL A 101 -3.84 12.45 -8.43
N PHE A 102 -4.52 11.39 -7.98
CA PHE A 102 -4.10 10.02 -8.28
C PHE A 102 -4.10 9.72 -9.79
N TYR A 103 -5.15 10.16 -10.50
CA TYR A 103 -5.25 9.96 -11.96
C TYR A 103 -4.28 10.82 -12.78
N LEU A 104 -3.90 12.02 -12.31
CA LEU A 104 -3.02 12.94 -13.02
C LEU A 104 -1.53 12.60 -12.80
N GLN A 105 -1.21 11.95 -11.68
CA GLN A 105 0.16 11.56 -11.32
C GLN A 105 0.57 10.19 -11.88
N HIS A 106 -0.34 9.52 -12.60
CA HIS A 106 -0.11 8.23 -13.27
C HIS A 106 -0.20 8.37 -14.78
#